data_AF-A0A6V8LJI2-F1
#
_entry.id   AF-A0A6V8LJI2-F1
#
_cell.length_a   1.000
_cell.length_b   1.000
_cell.length_c   1.000
_cell.angle_alpha   90.00
_cell.angle_beta   90.00
_cell.angle_gamma   90.00
#
_symmetry.space_group_name_H-M   'P 1'
#
loop_
_entity.id
_entity.type
_entity.pdbx_description
1 polymer ?
#
loop_
_entity_poly.entity_id
_entity_poly.type
_entity_poly.pdbx_seq_one_letter_code
_entity_poly.pdbx_strand_id
1 'polypeptide(L)'
;MVRWVWAGVAGIGAALAVVSPARADLADETALAERYAPVVRLVAQTEECGYGEPYWPMDVDALFDQPTVALRGPWTGADLVKIGPTAPDLAGDLYEYHLDFPGNPLQPGCGYEQWADQITQGRLPTVYAHVATDPGAPGKLALQYWFFYAFNDFNNTHEGDWEMIQIVFDAGDAAEALAVTPAEVGYSQHEGAERADWGADKLALVDGTHPVVHPAAGSHANFFEDGLYLGSSGQQGVGCDDATTPTVELRPRVRTIPSDPAAAHREFPWIAYEGRWGELQTAFYNGPTGPNLKRQWTEPIAYTEDWRNRSYAVPAGGLLGTEATDFFCSALRTGSDTLRRTVDDPSQTLLPLALLLVVAALAIRATTWRPAAPLRVARRRAWGRYWPPRRGCT
;
A
#
# COMPACT_ATOMS: atom_id res chain seq x y z
N MET A 1 -1.32 74.43 53.92
CA MET A 1 -2.30 73.57 53.22
C MET A 1 -1.81 73.36 51.80
N VAL A 2 -1.19 72.22 51.51
CA VAL A 2 -0.68 71.88 50.17
C VAL A 2 -1.60 70.80 49.59
N ARG A 3 -2.22 71.11 48.44
CA ARG A 3 -3.12 70.22 47.68
C ARG A 3 -2.27 69.29 46.82
N TRP A 4 -2.51 67.99 46.90
CA TRP A 4 -1.98 67.00 45.96
C TRP A 4 -2.92 66.87 44.77
N VAL A 5 -2.37 67.02 43.57
CA VAL A 5 -3.04 66.78 42.28
C VAL A 5 -2.69 65.36 41.84
N TRP A 6 -3.71 64.52 41.62
CA TRP A 6 -3.55 63.23 40.97
C TRP A 6 -3.74 63.41 39.46
N ALA A 7 -2.69 63.15 38.68
CA ALA A 7 -2.78 63.05 37.22
C ALA A 7 -3.14 61.62 36.84
N GLY A 8 -4.32 61.43 36.24
CA GLY A 8 -4.72 60.16 35.64
C GLY A 8 -4.09 60.00 34.25
N VAL A 9 -3.33 58.92 34.05
CA VAL A 9 -2.89 58.49 32.72
C VAL A 9 -3.92 57.48 32.22
N ALA A 10 -4.72 57.88 31.22
CA ALA A 10 -5.60 56.97 30.49
C ALA A 10 -4.77 56.24 29.43
N GLY A 11 -4.47 54.96 29.68
CA GLY A 11 -3.87 54.07 28.70
C GLY A 11 -4.94 53.59 27.72
N ILE A 12 -4.79 53.96 26.44
CA ILE A 12 -5.56 53.38 25.34
C ILE A 12 -4.92 52.01 25.03
N GLY A 13 -5.53 50.94 25.54
CA GLY A 13 -5.19 49.58 25.15
C GLY A 13 -5.78 49.28 23.77
N ALA A 14 -4.96 49.25 22.73
CA ALA A 14 -5.34 48.70 21.44
C ALA A 14 -5.46 47.18 21.57
N ALA A 15 -6.69 46.68 21.59
CA ALA A 15 -6.95 45.25 21.44
C ALA A 15 -6.63 44.86 19.99
N LEU A 16 -5.45 44.26 19.78
CA LEU A 16 -5.15 43.53 18.56
C LEU A 16 -6.08 42.32 18.52
N ALA A 17 -7.11 42.38 17.67
CA ALA A 17 -7.90 41.22 17.32
C ALA A 17 -6.98 40.23 16.60
N VAL A 18 -6.63 39.14 17.29
CA VAL A 18 -6.01 37.96 16.65
C VAL A 18 -7.08 37.35 15.76
N VAL A 19 -7.09 37.73 14.48
CA VAL A 19 -7.84 37.01 13.45
C VAL A 19 -7.22 35.62 13.41
N SER A 20 -8.00 34.59 13.74
CA SER A 20 -7.49 33.21 13.75
C SER A 20 -7.21 32.76 12.32
N PRO A 21 -5.94 32.54 11.93
CA PRO A 21 -5.56 32.16 10.57
C PRO A 21 -6.05 30.77 10.19
N ALA A 22 -6.20 29.85 11.17
CA ALA A 22 -6.52 28.44 10.95
C ALA A 22 -7.81 28.16 10.15
N ARG A 23 -8.77 29.10 10.08
CA ARG A 23 -10.00 28.91 9.29
C ARG A 23 -9.84 29.29 7.82
N ALA A 24 -8.90 30.18 7.50
CA ALA A 24 -8.59 30.53 6.12
C ALA A 24 -7.78 29.40 5.48
N ASP A 25 -6.76 28.90 6.19
CA ASP A 25 -5.89 27.82 5.71
C ASP A 25 -6.69 26.57 5.31
N LEU A 26 -7.59 26.08 6.18
CA LEU A 26 -8.41 24.89 5.86
C LEU A 26 -9.35 25.11 4.67
N ALA A 27 -9.88 26.33 4.49
CA ALA A 27 -10.76 26.62 3.36
C ALA A 27 -9.97 26.60 2.04
N ASP A 28 -8.77 27.17 2.02
CA ASP A 28 -7.89 27.16 0.86
C ASP A 28 -7.34 25.76 0.58
N GLU A 29 -6.97 24.99 1.61
CA GLU A 29 -6.59 23.57 1.49
C GLU A 29 -7.71 22.74 0.88
N THR A 30 -8.95 22.94 1.34
CA THR A 30 -10.12 22.22 0.82
C THR A 30 -10.39 22.62 -0.63
N ALA A 31 -10.33 23.91 -0.96
CA ALA A 31 -10.50 24.37 -2.34
C ALA A 31 -9.42 23.80 -3.28
N LEU A 32 -8.17 23.73 -2.81
CA LEU A 32 -7.06 23.15 -3.56
C LEU A 32 -7.28 21.63 -3.76
N ALA A 33 -7.66 20.93 -2.70
CA ALA A 33 -7.94 19.49 -2.72
C ALA A 33 -9.13 19.12 -3.60
N GLU A 34 -10.18 19.94 -3.66
CA GLU A 34 -11.32 19.71 -4.56
C GLU A 34 -10.95 19.98 -6.02
N ARG A 35 -10.16 21.03 -6.29
CA ARG A 35 -9.75 21.42 -7.65
C ARG A 35 -8.94 20.34 -8.36
N TYR A 36 -8.07 19.64 -7.63
CA TYR A 36 -7.17 18.64 -8.19
C TYR A 36 -7.55 17.19 -7.81
N ALA A 37 -8.78 16.97 -7.36
CA ALA A 37 -9.25 15.66 -6.89
C ALA A 37 -9.03 14.57 -7.95
N PRO A 38 -8.46 13.40 -7.60
CA PRO A 38 -8.15 12.37 -8.60
C PRO A 38 -9.40 11.69 -9.16
N VAL A 39 -9.30 11.23 -10.40
CA VAL A 39 -10.20 10.24 -11.00
C VAL A 39 -9.50 8.89 -10.92
N VAL A 40 -10.14 7.90 -10.33
CA VAL A 40 -9.53 6.58 -10.10
C VAL A 40 -10.14 5.56 -11.06
N ARG A 41 -9.31 4.80 -11.79
CA ARG A 41 -9.75 3.74 -12.70
C ARG A 41 -9.27 2.39 -12.20
N LEU A 42 -10.19 1.63 -11.60
CA LEU A 42 -9.91 0.29 -11.07
C LEU A 42 -10.21 -0.77 -12.12
N VAL A 43 -9.44 -1.86 -12.17
CA VAL A 43 -9.73 -3.00 -13.05
C VAL A 43 -11.12 -3.55 -12.71
N ALA A 44 -11.99 -3.67 -13.71
CA ALA A 44 -13.37 -4.05 -13.48
C ALA A 44 -13.48 -5.52 -13.06
N GLN A 45 -14.07 -5.77 -11.90
CA GLN A 45 -14.48 -7.10 -11.47
C GLN A 45 -15.93 -7.36 -11.89
N THR A 46 -16.17 -8.42 -12.66
CA THR A 46 -17.53 -8.74 -13.17
C THR A 46 -18.26 -9.82 -12.40
N GLU A 47 -17.51 -10.62 -11.64
CA GLU A 47 -18.03 -11.74 -10.83
C GLU A 47 -17.41 -11.63 -9.44
N GLU A 48 -18.23 -11.84 -8.40
CA GLU A 48 -17.78 -11.88 -7.00
C GLU A 48 -16.66 -12.92 -6.85
N CYS A 49 -15.59 -12.57 -6.14
CA CYS A 49 -14.38 -13.37 -6.00
C CYS A 49 -13.66 -13.67 -7.32
N GLY A 50 -14.02 -12.95 -8.39
CA GLY A 50 -13.47 -13.08 -9.72
C GLY A 50 -12.24 -12.19 -9.92
N TYR A 51 -11.68 -12.25 -11.12
CA TYR A 51 -10.60 -11.36 -11.53
C TYR A 51 -11.09 -9.90 -11.63
N GLY A 52 -10.26 -8.97 -11.16
CA GLY A 52 -10.53 -7.54 -11.12
C GLY A 52 -10.10 -6.95 -9.77
N GLU A 53 -10.45 -5.69 -9.53
CA GLU A 53 -10.24 -5.03 -8.24
C GLU A 53 -11.57 -4.98 -7.45
N PRO A 54 -11.73 -5.82 -6.41
CA PRO A 54 -12.89 -5.78 -5.52
C PRO A 54 -12.83 -4.63 -4.49
N TYR A 55 -11.65 -4.13 -4.14
CA TYR A 55 -11.46 -3.15 -3.07
C TYR A 55 -11.42 -1.73 -3.61
N TRP A 56 -12.40 -0.93 -3.22
CA TRP A 56 -12.46 0.48 -3.60
C TRP A 56 -11.83 1.37 -2.51
N PRO A 57 -11.25 2.54 -2.85
CA PRO A 57 -10.77 3.50 -1.85
C PRO A 57 -11.91 3.86 -0.90
N MET A 58 -11.74 3.55 0.39
CA MET A 58 -12.82 3.63 1.36
C MET A 58 -12.56 4.65 2.46
N ASP A 59 -13.65 5.12 3.05
CA ASP A 59 -13.61 5.94 4.25
C ASP A 59 -13.27 5.05 5.45
N VAL A 60 -12.09 5.22 6.07
CA VAL A 60 -11.71 4.47 7.28
C VAL A 60 -12.71 4.56 8.43
N ASP A 61 -13.62 5.54 8.44
CA ASP A 61 -14.71 5.58 9.42
C ASP A 61 -15.65 4.36 9.31
N ALA A 62 -15.61 3.65 8.19
CA ALA A 62 -16.31 2.37 8.04
C ALA A 62 -15.72 1.26 8.91
N LEU A 63 -14.49 1.39 9.43
CA LEU A 63 -13.85 0.42 10.32
C LEU A 63 -14.18 0.67 11.80
N PHE A 64 -14.61 1.88 12.14
CA PHE A 64 -14.89 2.27 13.52
C PHE A 64 -16.28 1.81 13.97
N ASP A 65 -16.38 1.47 15.25
CA ASP A 65 -17.57 0.85 15.85
C ASP A 65 -18.01 -0.46 15.15
N GLN A 66 -17.16 -1.03 14.27
CA GLN A 66 -17.47 -2.27 13.58
C GLN A 66 -17.23 -3.48 14.50
N PRO A 67 -18.23 -4.33 14.75
CA PRO A 67 -18.13 -5.43 15.69
C PRO A 67 -17.22 -6.57 15.22
N THR A 68 -16.73 -6.50 13.97
CA THR A 68 -15.80 -7.48 13.38
C THR A 68 -14.35 -7.00 13.38
N VAL A 69 -14.08 -5.75 13.73
CA VAL A 69 -12.73 -5.17 13.81
C VAL A 69 -12.28 -5.15 15.26
N ALA A 70 -11.03 -5.55 15.51
CA ALA A 70 -10.46 -5.56 16.85
C ALA A 70 -9.20 -4.71 16.94
N LEU A 71 -9.10 -3.86 17.96
CA LEU A 71 -7.83 -3.28 18.38
C LEU A 71 -7.12 -4.30 19.29
N ARG A 72 -5.92 -4.71 18.88
CA ARG A 72 -5.10 -5.71 19.59
C ARG A 72 -3.70 -5.16 19.83
N GLY A 73 -3.09 -5.54 20.94
CA GLY A 73 -1.70 -5.21 21.26
C GLY A 73 -1.47 -4.67 22.68
N PRO A 74 -0.19 -4.45 23.05
CA PRO A 74 0.94 -5.12 22.40
C PRO A 74 0.80 -6.64 22.63
N TRP A 75 1.28 -7.46 21.70
CA TRP A 75 1.06 -8.91 21.66
C TRP A 75 1.72 -9.63 22.84
N THR A 76 1.01 -9.63 23.96
CA THR A 76 1.27 -10.35 25.21
C THR A 76 0.15 -11.38 25.40
N GLY A 77 0.20 -12.20 26.46
CA GLY A 77 -0.76 -13.30 26.64
C GLY A 77 -2.26 -12.92 26.69
N ALA A 78 -2.59 -11.62 26.79
CA ALA A 78 -3.93 -11.07 26.61
C ALA A 78 -3.82 -9.78 25.76
N ASP A 79 -3.92 -9.94 24.45
CA ASP A 79 -3.65 -8.90 23.45
C ASP A 79 -4.92 -8.17 22.99
N LEU A 80 -6.13 -8.69 23.22
CA LEU A 80 -7.37 -8.00 22.83
C LEU A 80 -7.62 -6.76 23.71
N VAL A 81 -7.58 -5.58 23.11
CA VAL A 81 -7.88 -4.30 23.77
C VAL A 81 -9.36 -4.00 23.68
N LYS A 82 -9.91 -4.01 22.46
CA LYS A 82 -11.31 -3.62 22.20
C LYS A 82 -11.81 -4.19 20.88
N ILE A 83 -13.04 -4.72 20.88
CA ILE A 83 -13.79 -5.03 19.65
C ILE A 83 -14.62 -3.79 19.30
N GLY A 84 -14.63 -3.40 18.01
CA GLY A 84 -15.24 -2.16 17.54
C GLY A 84 -14.59 -0.92 18.16
N PRO A 85 -13.28 -0.68 17.92
CA PRO A 85 -12.67 0.57 18.33
C PRO A 85 -13.30 1.76 17.60
N THR A 86 -13.35 2.90 18.26
CA THR A 86 -13.74 4.20 17.72
C THR A 86 -12.50 4.95 17.25
N ALA A 87 -12.62 5.95 16.39
CA ALA A 87 -11.48 6.78 16.00
C ALA A 87 -10.71 7.37 17.21
N PRO A 88 -11.36 7.90 18.26
CA PRO A 88 -10.65 8.35 19.47
C PRO A 88 -9.89 7.27 20.23
N ASP A 89 -10.29 5.99 20.14
CA ASP A 89 -9.52 4.91 20.77
C ASP A 89 -8.15 4.74 20.12
N LEU A 90 -7.98 5.17 18.85
CA LEU A 90 -6.74 5.09 18.09
C LEU A 90 -5.81 6.30 18.32
N ALA A 91 -6.28 7.36 18.97
CA ALA A 91 -5.53 8.61 19.18
C ALA A 91 -4.49 8.53 20.31
N GLY A 92 -4.30 7.36 20.92
CA GLY A 92 -3.30 7.13 21.97
C GLY A 92 -1.94 6.69 21.41
N ASP A 93 -0.95 6.58 22.31
CA ASP A 93 0.34 5.94 22.02
C ASP A 93 0.13 4.43 21.87
N LEU A 94 -0.08 4.02 20.61
CA LEU A 94 -0.44 2.65 20.22
C LEU A 94 0.58 2.06 19.24
N TYR A 95 1.84 2.40 19.44
CA TYR A 95 2.95 1.73 18.76
C TYR A 95 2.92 0.21 19.03
N GLU A 96 3.12 -0.61 17.98
CA GLU A 96 2.98 -2.10 18.00
C GLU A 96 1.56 -2.65 18.24
N TYR A 97 0.54 -1.81 18.21
CA TYR A 97 -0.85 -2.27 18.18
C TYR A 97 -1.32 -2.49 16.74
N HIS A 98 -2.39 -3.26 16.60
CA HIS A 98 -2.92 -3.74 15.34
C HIS A 98 -4.44 -3.53 15.30
N LEU A 99 -4.94 -3.03 14.18
CA LEU A 99 -6.35 -2.99 13.84
C LEU A 99 -6.69 -4.24 13.03
N ASP A 100 -6.99 -5.32 13.72
CA ASP A 100 -7.24 -6.67 13.20
C ASP A 100 -8.62 -6.76 12.52
N PHE A 101 -8.65 -7.20 11.26
CA PHE A 101 -9.86 -7.38 10.44
C PHE A 101 -10.34 -8.85 10.48
N PRO A 102 -11.60 -9.16 10.13
CA PRO A 102 -12.08 -10.53 10.26
C PRO A 102 -11.55 -11.43 9.14
N GLY A 103 -10.70 -12.40 9.48
CA GLY A 103 -10.30 -13.42 8.51
C GLY A 103 -8.94 -14.03 8.80
N ASN A 104 -8.29 -14.45 7.73
CA ASN A 104 -6.87 -14.80 7.69
C ASN A 104 -6.30 -14.26 6.37
N PRO A 105 -5.43 -13.23 6.36
CA PRO A 105 -4.84 -12.64 5.18
C PRO A 105 -3.97 -13.64 4.39
N LEU A 106 -3.46 -14.68 5.05
CA LEU A 106 -2.69 -15.72 4.37
C LEU A 106 -3.59 -16.76 3.67
N GLN A 107 -4.89 -16.76 3.97
CA GLN A 107 -5.93 -17.55 3.30
C GLN A 107 -7.19 -16.70 3.07
N PRO A 108 -7.11 -15.60 2.31
CA PRO A 108 -8.14 -14.57 2.28
C PRO A 108 -9.44 -15.08 1.64
N GLY A 109 -9.33 -16.03 0.70
CA GLY A 109 -10.48 -16.53 -0.05
C GLY A 109 -11.28 -15.37 -0.62
N CYS A 110 -12.59 -15.37 -0.39
CA CYS A 110 -13.47 -14.24 -0.71
C CYS A 110 -13.93 -13.47 0.53
N GLY A 111 -13.37 -13.79 1.71
CA GLY A 111 -13.85 -13.25 2.98
C GLY A 111 -13.69 -11.74 3.07
N TYR A 112 -12.53 -11.22 2.68
CA TYR A 112 -12.24 -9.79 2.74
C TYR A 112 -13.04 -8.98 1.72
N GLU A 113 -13.28 -9.50 0.51
CA GLU A 113 -14.16 -8.86 -0.49
C GLU A 113 -15.57 -8.70 0.07
N GLN A 114 -16.19 -9.81 0.48
CA GLN A 114 -17.55 -9.82 1.05
C GLN A 114 -17.67 -8.92 2.28
N TRP A 115 -16.65 -8.92 3.14
CA TRP A 115 -16.62 -8.09 4.33
C TRP A 115 -16.47 -6.60 3.99
N ALA A 116 -15.55 -6.25 3.08
CA ALA A 116 -15.34 -4.87 2.65
C ALA A 116 -16.63 -4.29 2.02
N ASP A 117 -17.28 -5.05 1.15
CA ASP A 117 -18.57 -4.69 0.55
C ASP A 117 -19.65 -4.46 1.62
N GLN A 118 -19.69 -5.33 2.63
CA GLN A 118 -20.65 -5.21 3.73
C GLN A 118 -20.44 -3.93 4.55
N ILE A 119 -19.21 -3.63 4.98
CA ILE A 119 -18.96 -2.46 5.84
C ILE A 119 -19.01 -1.13 5.08
N THR A 120 -18.82 -1.17 3.76
CA THR A 120 -18.89 0.01 2.88
C THR A 120 -20.26 0.20 2.23
N GLN A 121 -21.23 -0.70 2.47
CA GLN A 121 -22.55 -0.62 1.88
C GLN A 121 -23.21 0.76 2.10
N GLY A 122 -23.57 1.43 1.00
CA GLY A 122 -24.18 2.76 1.01
C GLY A 122 -23.21 3.92 1.29
N ARG A 123 -21.90 3.66 1.37
CA ARG A 123 -20.86 4.68 1.47
C ARG A 123 -20.31 4.98 0.07
N LEU A 124 -19.80 6.20 -0.10
CA LEU A 124 -19.11 6.60 -1.33
C LEU A 124 -17.62 6.26 -1.21
N PRO A 125 -16.96 5.89 -2.31
CA PRO A 125 -15.50 5.86 -2.36
C PRO A 125 -14.93 7.17 -1.84
N THR A 126 -13.90 7.10 -1.00
CA THR A 126 -13.35 8.26 -0.30
C THR A 126 -11.84 8.24 -0.38
N VAL A 127 -11.25 9.42 -0.57
CA VAL A 127 -9.81 9.66 -0.48
C VAL A 127 -9.53 10.80 0.49
N TYR A 128 -8.38 10.76 1.14
CA TYR A 128 -7.97 11.78 2.11
C TYR A 128 -6.98 12.75 1.49
N ALA A 129 -7.32 14.03 1.43
CA ALA A 129 -6.39 15.06 0.99
C ALA A 129 -5.61 15.63 2.16
N HIS A 130 -4.31 15.88 1.99
CA HIS A 130 -3.49 16.57 2.97
C HIS A 130 -2.55 17.55 2.27
N VAL A 131 -2.50 18.78 2.76
CA VAL A 131 -1.54 19.79 2.28
C VAL A 131 -0.38 19.83 3.25
N ALA A 132 0.83 19.65 2.73
CA ALA A 132 2.05 19.57 3.52
C ALA A 132 3.16 20.44 2.92
N THR A 133 3.96 21.03 3.79
CA THR A 133 5.18 21.77 3.46
C THR A 133 6.40 21.03 4.00
N ASP A 134 7.55 21.21 3.36
CA ASP A 134 8.81 20.64 3.83
C ASP A 134 9.77 21.75 4.30
N PRO A 135 10.24 21.75 5.56
CA PRO A 135 11.20 22.74 6.04
C PRO A 135 12.49 22.81 5.22
N GLY A 136 12.90 21.71 4.59
CA GLY A 136 14.07 21.62 3.73
C GLY A 136 13.88 22.24 2.35
N ALA A 137 12.64 22.53 1.94
CA ALA A 137 12.29 23.07 0.63
C ALA A 137 11.29 24.23 0.73
N PRO A 138 11.69 25.39 1.28
CA PRO A 138 10.81 26.55 1.39
C PRO A 138 10.31 27.01 0.01
N GLY A 139 9.03 27.38 -0.07
CA GLY A 139 8.37 27.77 -1.33
C GLY A 139 7.92 26.60 -2.20
N LYS A 140 7.90 25.38 -1.65
CA LYS A 140 7.28 24.20 -2.23
C LYS A 140 6.13 23.72 -1.35
N LEU A 141 5.03 23.33 -2.00
CA LEU A 141 3.86 22.76 -1.35
C LEU A 141 3.55 21.41 -1.97
N ALA A 142 3.24 20.41 -1.14
CA ALA A 142 2.72 19.13 -1.56
C ALA A 142 1.22 19.03 -1.24
N LEU A 143 0.42 18.66 -2.24
CA LEU A 143 -0.95 18.21 -2.05
C LEU A 143 -0.98 16.70 -2.25
N GLN A 144 -1.28 15.98 -1.18
CA GLN A 144 -1.33 14.53 -1.15
C GLN A 144 -2.77 14.06 -1.21
N TYR A 145 -3.02 12.96 -1.92
CA TYR A 145 -4.25 12.19 -1.83
C TYR A 145 -3.90 10.78 -1.38
N TRP A 146 -4.43 10.37 -0.24
CA TRP A 146 -4.23 9.06 0.37
C TRP A 146 -5.46 8.18 0.12
N PHE A 147 -5.21 6.97 -0.36
CA PHE A 147 -6.20 5.94 -0.65
C PHE A 147 -6.07 4.85 0.41
N PHE A 148 -7.17 4.52 1.08
CA PHE A 148 -7.21 3.35 1.97
C PHE A 148 -8.02 2.23 1.32
N TYR A 149 -7.45 1.04 1.25
CA TYR A 149 -8.13 -0.17 0.80
C TYR A 149 -8.27 -1.14 1.97
N ALA A 150 -9.36 -1.91 1.98
CA ALA A 150 -9.62 -2.86 3.06
C ALA A 150 -8.58 -4.00 3.12
N PHE A 151 -7.99 -4.34 1.98
CA PHE A 151 -7.11 -5.50 1.84
C PHE A 151 -6.21 -5.36 0.63
N ASN A 152 -4.95 -5.79 0.73
CA ASN A 152 -4.01 -5.96 -0.38
C ASN A 152 -3.97 -7.44 -0.78
N ASP A 153 -4.47 -7.78 -1.97
CA ASP A 153 -4.44 -9.16 -2.53
C ASP A 153 -3.33 -9.33 -3.56
N PHE A 154 -2.12 -8.88 -3.22
CA PHE A 154 -0.92 -9.09 -4.01
C PHE A 154 0.01 -10.13 -3.39
N ASN A 155 1.23 -10.26 -3.93
CA ASN A 155 2.22 -11.23 -3.46
C ASN A 155 2.59 -11.04 -1.97
N ASN A 156 2.48 -9.82 -1.47
CA ASN A 156 2.68 -9.45 -0.07
C ASN A 156 1.35 -9.28 0.67
N THR A 157 0.38 -10.14 0.42
CA THR A 157 -1.00 -9.97 0.91
C THR A 157 -1.10 -9.59 2.38
N HIS A 158 -1.91 -8.58 2.69
CA HIS A 158 -2.11 -8.09 4.05
C HIS A 158 -3.44 -7.36 4.18
N GLU A 159 -3.95 -7.33 5.40
CA GLU A 159 -5.06 -6.47 5.77
C GLU A 159 -4.66 -5.00 5.70
N GLY A 160 -5.59 -4.16 5.25
CA GLY A 160 -5.39 -2.72 5.09
C GLY A 160 -4.37 -2.37 4.01
N ASP A 161 -4.60 -1.29 3.28
CA ASP A 161 -3.56 -0.76 2.38
C ASP A 161 -3.63 0.75 2.30
N TRP A 162 -2.47 1.41 2.38
CA TRP A 162 -2.37 2.87 2.29
C TRP A 162 -1.47 3.25 1.13
N GLU A 163 -2.10 3.79 0.08
CA GLU A 163 -1.43 4.27 -1.12
C GLU A 163 -1.64 5.77 -1.28
N MET A 164 -0.90 6.42 -2.19
CA MET A 164 -1.04 7.85 -2.43
C MET A 164 -0.67 8.35 -3.84
N ILE A 165 -1.21 9.52 -4.20
CA ILE A 165 -0.61 10.39 -5.24
C ILE A 165 -0.26 11.75 -4.62
N GLN A 166 0.78 12.41 -5.13
CA GLN A 166 1.24 13.71 -4.62
C GLN A 166 1.46 14.68 -5.76
N ILE A 167 0.85 15.85 -5.66
CA ILE A 167 1.01 16.97 -6.60
C ILE A 167 1.88 18.03 -5.92
N VAL A 168 2.91 18.50 -6.62
CA VAL A 168 3.87 19.48 -6.10
C VAL A 168 3.65 20.83 -6.76
N PHE A 169 3.65 21.90 -5.97
CA PHE A 169 3.50 23.28 -6.41
C PHE A 169 4.72 24.12 -6.05
N ASP A 170 5.06 25.08 -6.90
CA ASP A 170 5.96 26.19 -6.59
C ASP A 170 5.18 27.29 -5.82
N ALA A 171 4.81 26.97 -4.58
CA ALA A 171 4.01 27.83 -3.70
C ALA A 171 4.40 27.62 -2.23
N GLY A 172 4.26 28.66 -1.40
CA GLY A 172 4.52 28.57 0.04
C GLY A 172 3.35 28.02 0.85
N ASP A 173 2.12 28.17 0.35
CA ASP A 173 0.89 27.77 1.02
C ASP A 173 -0.24 27.44 0.01
N ALA A 174 -1.38 26.96 0.53
CA ALA A 174 -2.52 26.54 -0.30
C ALA A 174 -3.14 27.71 -1.09
N ALA A 175 -3.15 28.93 -0.53
CA ALA A 175 -3.72 30.11 -1.19
C ALA A 175 -2.87 30.52 -2.40
N GLU A 176 -1.54 30.51 -2.27
CA GLU A 176 -0.61 30.70 -3.38
C GLU A 176 -0.72 29.56 -4.41
N ALA A 177 -0.83 28.31 -3.96
CA ALA A 177 -0.96 27.14 -4.83
C ALA A 177 -2.21 27.19 -5.72
N LEU A 178 -3.32 27.77 -5.24
CA LEU A 178 -4.54 27.99 -6.03
C LEU A 178 -4.33 28.94 -7.23
N ALA A 179 -3.31 29.80 -7.18
CA ALA A 179 -3.02 30.78 -8.21
C ALA A 179 -1.97 30.31 -9.24
N VAL A 180 -1.31 29.17 -9.00
CA VAL A 180 -0.24 28.65 -9.86
C VAL A 180 -0.62 27.29 -10.47
N THR A 181 0.11 26.89 -11.50
CA THR A 181 0.01 25.54 -12.08
C THR A 181 0.93 24.61 -11.30
N PRO A 182 0.56 23.34 -11.07
CA PRO A 182 1.47 22.37 -10.47
C PRO A 182 2.76 22.23 -11.27
N ALA A 183 3.84 21.85 -10.59
CA ALA A 183 5.14 21.60 -11.19
C ALA A 183 5.27 20.14 -11.66
N GLU A 184 5.02 19.19 -10.75
CA GLU A 184 5.12 17.75 -11.02
C GLU A 184 4.10 16.97 -10.17
N VAL A 185 3.89 15.71 -10.53
CA VAL A 185 3.04 14.78 -9.81
C VAL A 185 3.74 13.43 -9.68
N GLY A 186 3.60 12.78 -8.53
CA GLY A 186 4.17 11.46 -8.24
C GLY A 186 3.09 10.47 -7.82
N TYR A 187 3.11 9.28 -8.42
CA TYR A 187 2.19 8.19 -8.12
C TYR A 187 2.95 7.07 -7.39
N SER A 188 2.50 6.70 -6.20
CA SER A 188 3.14 5.66 -5.37
C SER A 188 3.03 4.27 -6.00
N GLN A 189 4.10 3.50 -5.89
CA GLN A 189 4.22 2.15 -6.42
C GLN A 189 5.08 1.33 -5.44
N HIS A 190 4.45 0.54 -4.58
CA HIS A 190 5.13 -0.25 -3.55
C HIS A 190 6.02 0.65 -2.67
N GLU A 191 7.31 0.34 -2.52
CA GLU A 191 8.25 1.19 -1.76
C GLU A 191 8.73 2.43 -2.55
N GLY A 192 8.27 2.61 -3.79
CA GLY A 192 8.72 3.66 -4.71
C GLY A 192 7.58 4.55 -5.21
N ALA A 193 7.90 5.33 -6.24
CA ALA A 193 6.93 6.13 -6.98
C ALA A 193 7.46 6.47 -8.38
N GLU A 194 6.54 6.84 -9.25
CA GLU A 194 6.83 7.37 -10.58
C GLU A 194 6.40 8.83 -10.69
N ARG A 195 7.27 9.69 -11.25
CA ARG A 195 6.99 11.11 -11.47
C ARG A 195 6.53 11.42 -12.89
N ALA A 196 5.78 12.49 -13.04
CA ALA A 196 5.54 13.19 -14.30
C ALA A 196 5.57 14.71 -14.08
N ASP A 197 6.17 15.45 -15.00
CA ASP A 197 5.95 16.90 -15.05
C ASP A 197 4.46 17.18 -15.28
N TRP A 198 3.95 18.28 -14.73
CA TRP A 198 2.56 18.65 -14.98
C TRP A 198 2.34 18.95 -16.47
N GLY A 199 1.34 18.31 -17.06
CA GLY A 199 1.05 18.40 -18.50
C GLY A 199 1.91 17.49 -19.40
N ALA A 200 2.73 16.60 -18.84
CA ALA A 200 3.42 15.56 -19.62
C ALA A 200 2.42 14.63 -20.32
N ASP A 201 2.78 14.08 -21.47
CA ASP A 201 1.89 13.26 -22.31
C ASP A 201 1.27 12.06 -21.57
N LYS A 202 2.01 11.44 -20.65
CA LYS A 202 1.53 10.31 -19.83
C LYS A 202 0.57 10.73 -18.71
N LEU A 203 0.53 12.02 -18.33
CA LEU A 203 -0.36 12.52 -17.30
C LEU A 203 -1.73 12.84 -17.90
N ALA A 204 -2.64 11.89 -17.83
CA ALA A 204 -4.03 12.14 -18.19
C ALA A 204 -4.72 13.02 -17.12
N LEU A 205 -5.35 14.10 -17.59
CA LEU A 205 -6.11 15.03 -16.77
C LEU A 205 -7.56 15.09 -17.26
N VAL A 206 -8.52 14.83 -16.37
CA VAL A 206 -9.93 15.08 -16.62
C VAL A 206 -10.25 16.52 -16.26
N ASP A 207 -11.00 17.21 -17.13
CA ASP A 207 -11.36 18.63 -17.00
C ASP A 207 -10.15 19.58 -16.80
N GLY A 208 -8.94 19.12 -17.16
CA GLY A 208 -7.69 19.88 -17.09
C GLY A 208 -7.04 19.95 -15.71
N THR A 209 -7.67 19.44 -14.65
CA THR A 209 -7.13 19.51 -13.28
C THR A 209 -7.17 18.21 -12.50
N HIS A 210 -8.00 17.23 -12.88
CA HIS A 210 -8.18 16.00 -12.12
C HIS A 210 -7.26 14.89 -12.65
N PRO A 211 -6.16 14.52 -11.96
CA PRO A 211 -5.27 13.45 -12.41
C PRO A 211 -6.00 12.11 -12.48
N VAL A 212 -5.86 11.41 -13.60
CA VAL A 212 -6.33 10.03 -13.72
C VAL A 212 -5.28 9.12 -13.10
N VAL A 213 -5.72 8.23 -12.22
CA VAL A 213 -4.89 7.25 -11.53
C VAL A 213 -5.40 5.86 -11.91
N HIS A 214 -4.46 4.97 -12.24
CA HIS A 214 -4.73 3.56 -12.56
C HIS A 214 -4.10 2.66 -11.48
N PRO A 215 -4.76 2.44 -10.32
CA PRO A 215 -4.30 1.45 -9.35
C PRO A 215 -4.33 0.05 -9.95
N ALA A 216 -3.26 -0.70 -9.75
CA ALA A 216 -3.19 -2.09 -10.16
C ALA A 216 -3.98 -3.00 -9.21
N ALA A 217 -4.73 -3.94 -9.77
CA ALA A 217 -5.57 -4.87 -9.04
C ALA A 217 -4.76 -5.66 -7.99
N GLY A 218 -5.29 -5.73 -6.77
CA GLY A 218 -4.68 -6.39 -5.62
C GLY A 218 -3.62 -5.55 -4.93
N SER A 219 -2.61 -5.06 -5.67
CA SER A 219 -1.43 -4.34 -5.14
C SER A 219 -1.65 -2.87 -4.83
N HIS A 220 -2.66 -2.26 -5.46
CA HIS A 220 -2.96 -0.82 -5.44
C HIS A 220 -1.83 0.12 -5.89
N ALA A 221 -0.74 -0.39 -6.46
CA ALA A 221 0.31 0.43 -7.03
C ALA A 221 -0.27 1.33 -8.13
N ASN A 222 0.02 2.64 -8.07
CA ASN A 222 -0.61 3.65 -8.89
C ASN A 222 0.17 3.92 -10.18
N PHE A 223 -0.50 3.80 -11.32
CA PHE A 223 0.08 4.03 -12.64
C PHE A 223 -0.58 5.21 -13.37
N PHE A 224 0.19 5.84 -14.25
CA PHE A 224 -0.27 6.95 -15.10
C PHE A 224 -1.16 6.48 -16.26
N GLU A 225 -0.99 5.24 -16.69
CA GLU A 225 -1.65 4.65 -17.85
C GLU A 225 -2.18 3.26 -17.49
N ASP A 226 -3.14 2.76 -18.25
CA ASP A 226 -3.55 1.36 -18.15
C ASP A 226 -2.46 0.43 -18.73
N GLY A 227 -2.30 -0.74 -18.12
CA GLY A 227 -1.31 -1.70 -18.56
C GLY A 227 -0.97 -2.78 -17.53
N LEU A 228 -0.20 -3.76 -17.99
CA LEU A 228 0.43 -4.76 -17.12
C LEU A 228 1.89 -4.36 -16.89
N TYR A 229 2.30 -4.19 -15.64
CA TYR A 229 3.64 -3.71 -15.28
C TYR A 229 4.42 -4.81 -14.55
N LEU A 230 5.68 -5.00 -14.95
CA LEU A 230 6.55 -5.99 -14.32
C LEU A 230 7.46 -5.34 -13.29
N GLY A 231 7.39 -5.85 -12.08
CA GLY A 231 8.21 -5.42 -10.97
C GLY A 231 9.29 -6.45 -10.61
N SER A 232 10.49 -5.96 -10.27
CA SER A 232 11.63 -6.80 -9.92
C SER A 232 12.38 -6.38 -8.65
N SER A 233 11.85 -5.41 -7.90
CA SER A 233 12.49 -4.84 -6.70
C SER A 233 11.45 -4.30 -5.73
N GLY A 234 11.83 -3.97 -4.48
CA GLY A 234 10.91 -3.36 -3.51
C GLY A 234 10.25 -2.07 -4.03
N GLN A 235 10.99 -1.24 -4.78
CA GLN A 235 10.48 0.00 -5.39
C GLN A 235 9.52 -0.18 -6.57
N GLN A 236 9.46 -1.38 -7.14
CA GLN A 236 8.61 -1.71 -8.28
C GLN A 236 7.56 -2.76 -7.93
N GLY A 237 7.60 -3.32 -6.72
CA GLY A 237 6.99 -4.60 -6.41
C GLY A 237 7.76 -5.75 -7.05
N VAL A 238 7.62 -6.96 -6.51
CA VAL A 238 8.10 -8.17 -7.18
C VAL A 238 6.87 -8.91 -7.66
N GLY A 239 6.61 -8.90 -8.97
CA GLY A 239 5.35 -9.41 -9.49
C GLY A 239 4.91 -8.76 -10.79
N CYS A 240 3.62 -8.90 -11.05
CA CYS A 240 2.94 -8.30 -12.18
C CYS A 240 1.78 -7.46 -11.65
N ASP A 241 1.92 -6.14 -11.73
CA ASP A 241 0.88 -5.19 -11.36
C ASP A 241 -0.05 -5.02 -12.55
N ASP A 242 -1.32 -5.36 -12.36
CA ASP A 242 -2.31 -5.37 -13.42
C ASP A 242 -3.26 -4.18 -13.29
N ALA A 243 -3.04 -3.15 -14.11
CA ALA A 243 -3.92 -2.00 -14.23
C ALA A 243 -4.60 -1.97 -15.62
N THR A 244 -4.84 -3.15 -16.22
CA THR A 244 -5.38 -3.26 -17.57
C THR A 244 -6.88 -3.00 -17.66
N THR A 245 -7.37 -2.77 -18.88
CA THR A 245 -8.80 -2.61 -19.18
C THR A 245 -9.53 -3.97 -19.29
N PRO A 246 -10.85 -4.05 -19.03
CA PRO A 246 -11.78 -2.96 -18.73
C PRO A 246 -11.65 -2.39 -17.31
N THR A 247 -11.97 -1.11 -17.13
CA THR A 247 -11.91 -0.44 -15.82
C THR A 247 -13.25 0.17 -15.42
N VAL A 248 -13.49 0.29 -14.11
CA VAL A 248 -14.55 1.13 -13.52
C VAL A 248 -13.93 2.47 -13.13
N GLU A 249 -14.52 3.57 -13.59
CA GLU A 249 -14.10 4.93 -13.24
C GLU A 249 -14.84 5.41 -11.99
N LEU A 250 -14.09 5.85 -10.99
CA LEU A 250 -14.55 6.41 -9.73
C LEU A 250 -14.16 7.90 -9.65
N ARG A 251 -15.06 8.69 -9.08
CA ARG A 251 -14.79 10.06 -8.61
C ARG A 251 -14.97 10.07 -7.09
N PRO A 252 -13.93 9.71 -6.31
CA PRO A 252 -14.06 9.60 -4.87
C PRO A 252 -14.41 10.93 -4.23
N ARG A 253 -15.11 10.87 -3.10
CA ARG A 253 -15.27 12.01 -2.20
C ARG A 253 -13.92 12.34 -1.58
N VAL A 254 -13.53 13.61 -1.64
CA VAL A 254 -12.32 14.09 -0.97
C VAL A 254 -12.66 14.49 0.47
N ARG A 255 -11.89 13.99 1.44
CA ARG A 255 -11.90 14.46 2.83
C ARG A 255 -10.57 15.15 3.13
N THR A 256 -10.59 16.46 3.34
CA THR A 256 -9.37 17.23 3.63
C THR A 256 -8.99 17.07 5.10
N ILE A 257 -7.79 16.55 5.36
CA ILE A 257 -7.15 16.54 6.67
C ILE A 257 -6.41 17.87 6.83
N PRO A 258 -6.81 18.73 7.80
CA PRO A 258 -6.18 20.03 8.02
C PRO A 258 -4.66 19.92 8.18
N SER A 259 -3.89 20.87 7.63
CA SER A 259 -2.44 20.90 7.88
C SER A 259 -2.09 21.26 9.32
N ASP A 260 -2.94 22.02 10.02
CA ASP A 260 -2.81 22.29 11.46
C ASP A 260 -2.94 20.99 12.26
N PRO A 261 -1.88 20.50 12.94
CA PRO A 261 -1.91 19.20 13.61
C PRO A 261 -2.98 19.10 14.69
N ALA A 262 -3.26 20.20 15.40
CA ALA A 262 -4.28 20.22 16.43
C ALA A 262 -5.69 20.10 15.84
N ALA A 263 -5.96 20.69 14.67
CA ALA A 263 -7.19 20.52 13.93
C ALA A 263 -7.31 19.11 13.35
N ALA A 264 -6.25 18.60 12.72
CA ALA A 264 -6.19 17.24 12.20
C ALA A 264 -6.55 16.21 13.29
N HIS A 265 -5.93 16.29 14.47
CA HIS A 265 -6.18 15.35 15.56
C HIS A 265 -7.61 15.46 16.14
N ARG A 266 -8.23 16.65 16.08
CA ARG A 266 -9.61 16.82 16.55
C ARG A 266 -10.62 16.23 15.56
N GLU A 267 -10.38 16.40 14.27
CA GLU A 267 -11.32 16.00 13.21
C GLU A 267 -11.11 14.55 12.75
N PHE A 268 -9.86 14.10 12.74
CA PHE A 268 -9.43 12.76 12.34
C PHE A 268 -8.54 12.14 13.45
N PRO A 269 -9.07 11.76 14.62
CA PRO A 269 -8.24 11.28 15.73
C PRO A 269 -7.34 10.10 15.38
N TRP A 270 -7.78 9.25 14.45
CA TRP A 270 -7.02 8.11 13.94
C TRP A 270 -5.74 8.50 13.18
N ILE A 271 -5.58 9.74 12.72
CA ILE A 271 -4.36 10.15 12.01
C ILE A 271 -3.13 10.12 12.92
N ALA A 272 -3.33 10.17 14.24
CA ALA A 272 -2.27 10.02 15.23
C ALA A 272 -1.93 8.55 15.51
N TYR A 273 -2.60 7.58 14.88
CA TYR A 273 -2.40 6.16 15.15
C TYR A 273 -1.02 5.69 14.69
N GLU A 274 -0.23 5.17 15.63
CA GLU A 274 1.13 4.69 15.37
C GLU A 274 1.21 3.17 15.18
N GLY A 275 0.08 2.48 15.29
CA GLY A 275 -0.01 1.04 15.07
C GLY A 275 -0.12 0.67 13.59
N ARG A 276 -0.55 -0.56 13.35
CA ARG A 276 -0.72 -1.14 12.02
C ARG A 276 -2.18 -1.34 11.69
N TRP A 277 -2.52 -1.03 10.44
CA TRP A 277 -3.84 -1.24 9.86
C TRP A 277 -3.89 -2.67 9.36
N GLY A 278 -4.35 -3.60 10.17
CA GLY A 278 -4.31 -5.04 9.90
C GLY A 278 -3.74 -5.86 11.05
N GLU A 279 -4.04 -7.16 11.05
CA GLU A 279 -3.57 -8.12 12.05
C GLU A 279 -2.03 -8.25 12.09
N LEU A 280 -1.53 -8.83 13.18
CA LEU A 280 -0.09 -9.07 13.30
C LEU A 280 0.32 -10.22 12.41
N GLN A 281 1.15 -9.89 11.43
CA GLN A 281 1.82 -10.86 10.58
C GLN A 281 3.31 -10.63 10.50
N THR A 282 4.02 -11.57 9.89
CA THR A 282 5.47 -11.49 9.73
C THR A 282 5.87 -10.74 8.47
N ALA A 283 6.94 -9.95 8.57
CA ALA A 283 7.57 -9.28 7.44
C ALA A 283 6.57 -8.50 6.56
N PHE A 284 6.54 -8.80 5.27
CA PHE A 284 5.75 -8.08 4.26
C PHE A 284 4.27 -8.47 4.23
N TYR A 285 3.84 -9.48 5.00
CA TYR A 285 2.41 -9.81 5.19
C TYR A 285 1.76 -8.97 6.30
N ASN A 286 2.53 -8.13 6.98
CA ASN A 286 2.04 -7.31 8.09
C ASN A 286 1.33 -6.05 7.57
N GLY A 287 0.19 -5.72 8.17
CA GLY A 287 -0.58 -4.54 7.79
C GLY A 287 0.25 -3.26 7.83
N PRO A 288 -0.01 -2.28 6.95
CA PRO A 288 0.80 -1.08 6.86
C PRO A 288 0.63 -0.17 8.08
N THR A 289 1.62 0.67 8.33
CA THR A 289 1.45 1.86 9.18
C THR A 289 0.63 2.92 8.46
N GLY A 290 0.01 3.83 9.22
CA GLY A 290 -0.76 4.96 8.67
C GLY A 290 0.11 6.04 8.02
N PRO A 291 -0.52 7.04 7.37
CA PRO A 291 0.17 8.14 6.69
C PRO A 291 1.17 8.89 7.57
N ASN A 292 0.82 9.16 8.82
CA ASN A 292 1.64 9.88 9.81
C ASN A 292 3.05 9.32 10.04
N LEU A 293 3.25 8.02 9.78
CA LEU A 293 4.54 7.35 9.94
C LEU A 293 5.33 7.20 8.63
N LYS A 294 4.86 7.80 7.55
CA LYS A 294 5.48 7.72 6.23
C LYS A 294 6.37 8.92 5.98
N ARG A 295 7.50 8.72 5.28
CA ARG A 295 8.38 9.82 4.84
C ARG A 295 7.62 10.84 3.99
N GLN A 296 6.67 10.36 3.20
CA GLN A 296 5.74 11.17 2.42
C GLN A 296 5.04 12.22 3.30
N TRP A 297 4.63 11.87 4.51
CA TRP A 297 3.94 12.78 5.41
C TRP A 297 4.88 13.80 6.05
N THR A 298 6.07 13.37 6.48
CA THR A 298 6.99 14.21 7.26
C THR A 298 7.97 15.03 6.42
N GLU A 299 8.36 14.51 5.27
CA GLU A 299 9.35 15.08 4.34
C GLU A 299 8.83 14.99 2.88
N PRO A 300 7.67 15.60 2.59
CA PRO A 300 6.95 15.38 1.32
C PRO A 300 7.75 15.81 0.09
N ILE A 301 8.61 16.83 0.22
CA ILE A 301 9.40 17.32 -0.91
C ILE A 301 10.69 16.52 -1.05
N ALA A 302 11.37 16.17 0.06
CA ALA A 302 12.53 15.28 -0.02
C ALA A 302 12.17 13.89 -0.59
N TYR A 303 10.95 13.41 -0.34
CA TYR A 303 10.42 12.17 -0.95
C TYR A 303 10.42 12.20 -2.49
N THR A 304 10.28 13.38 -3.11
CA THR A 304 10.20 13.47 -4.58
C THR A 304 11.53 13.20 -5.26
N GLU A 305 12.66 13.27 -4.55
CA GLU A 305 13.99 13.03 -5.10
C GLU A 305 14.15 11.58 -5.58
N ASP A 306 13.46 10.64 -4.94
CA ASP A 306 13.56 9.20 -5.21
C ASP A 306 12.61 8.72 -6.31
N TRP A 307 11.76 9.60 -6.86
CA TRP A 307 10.77 9.19 -7.86
C TRP A 307 11.42 8.83 -9.20
N ARG A 308 11.02 7.67 -9.73
CA ARG A 308 11.46 7.18 -11.05
C ARG A 308 10.74 7.95 -12.17
N ASN A 309 11.40 8.11 -13.31
CA ASN A 309 10.81 8.82 -14.45
C ASN A 309 9.82 7.98 -15.28
N ARG A 310 9.88 6.66 -15.15
CA ARG A 310 9.11 5.74 -16.00
C ARG A 310 8.91 4.38 -15.35
N SER A 311 7.74 3.81 -15.56
CA SER A 311 7.46 2.38 -15.46
C SER A 311 7.18 1.81 -16.84
N TYR A 312 7.54 0.55 -17.05
CA TYR A 312 7.44 -0.09 -18.36
C TYR A 312 6.28 -1.07 -18.36
N ALA A 313 5.23 -0.73 -19.10
CA ALA A 313 4.14 -1.66 -19.39
C ALA A 313 4.62 -2.75 -20.35
N VAL A 314 4.12 -3.97 -20.15
CA VAL A 314 4.28 -5.07 -21.08
C VAL A 314 3.47 -4.74 -22.35
N PRO A 315 4.06 -4.83 -23.55
CA PRO A 315 3.32 -4.61 -24.78
C PRO A 315 2.16 -5.59 -24.91
N ALA A 316 0.93 -5.09 -25.02
CA ALA A 316 -0.29 -5.89 -25.18
C ALA A 316 -0.34 -6.70 -26.50
N GLY A 317 0.60 -6.49 -27.43
CA GLY A 317 0.70 -7.24 -28.68
C GLY A 317 2.10 -7.18 -29.31
N GLY A 318 2.67 -8.34 -29.63
CA GLY A 318 3.94 -8.48 -30.34
C GLY A 318 3.97 -9.74 -31.21
N LEU A 319 4.85 -9.76 -32.21
CA LEU A 319 4.99 -10.84 -33.22
C LEU A 319 5.25 -12.24 -32.65
N LEU A 320 5.54 -12.36 -31.35
CA LEU A 320 5.89 -13.60 -30.65
C LEU A 320 4.91 -13.96 -29.49
N GLY A 321 3.81 -13.22 -29.30
CA GLY A 321 2.85 -13.44 -28.22
C GLY A 321 3.31 -12.97 -26.83
N THR A 322 2.43 -13.06 -25.83
CA THR A 322 2.67 -12.70 -24.41
C THR A 322 3.13 -13.89 -23.56
N GLU A 323 3.35 -15.07 -24.15
CA GLU A 323 3.53 -16.34 -23.43
C GLU A 323 4.63 -16.31 -22.36
N ALA A 324 5.74 -15.59 -22.61
CA ALA A 324 6.83 -15.45 -21.64
C ALA A 324 6.42 -14.61 -20.42
N THR A 325 5.65 -13.55 -20.63
CA THR A 325 5.08 -12.72 -19.55
C THR A 325 4.05 -13.51 -18.77
N ASP A 326 3.13 -14.19 -19.46
CA ASP A 326 2.09 -14.99 -18.83
C ASP A 326 2.71 -16.11 -17.96
N PHE A 327 3.77 -16.75 -18.47
CA PHE A 327 4.55 -17.72 -17.70
C PHE A 327 5.21 -17.08 -16.47
N PHE A 328 5.85 -15.92 -16.62
CA PHE A 328 6.49 -15.21 -15.52
C PHE A 328 5.50 -14.82 -14.41
N CYS A 329 4.38 -14.19 -14.78
CA CYS A 329 3.34 -13.77 -13.84
C CYS A 329 2.70 -14.99 -13.16
N SER A 330 2.42 -16.06 -13.92
CA SER A 330 1.90 -17.30 -13.35
C SER A 330 2.90 -17.98 -12.40
N ALA A 331 4.19 -17.99 -12.75
CA ALA A 331 5.24 -18.59 -11.92
C ALA A 331 5.43 -17.81 -10.62
N LEU A 332 5.46 -16.47 -10.68
CA LEU A 332 5.57 -15.63 -9.48
C LEU A 332 4.35 -15.77 -8.57
N ARG A 333 3.14 -15.71 -9.12
CA ARG A 333 1.91 -15.93 -8.35
C ARG A 333 1.91 -17.30 -7.67
N THR A 334 2.25 -18.36 -8.41
CA THR A 334 2.31 -19.72 -7.86
C THR A 334 3.38 -19.85 -6.75
N GLY A 335 4.55 -19.24 -6.96
CA GLY A 335 5.62 -19.21 -5.98
C GLY A 335 5.23 -18.46 -4.71
N SER A 336 4.59 -17.30 -4.87
CA SER A 336 4.05 -16.49 -3.79
C SER A 336 2.98 -17.23 -3.00
N ASP A 337 2.01 -17.85 -3.67
CA ASP A 337 0.98 -18.69 -3.04
C ASP A 337 1.59 -19.84 -2.23
N THR A 338 2.64 -20.47 -2.76
CA THR A 338 3.33 -21.56 -2.07
C THR A 338 4.05 -21.05 -0.84
N LEU A 339 4.72 -19.90 -0.93
CA LEU A 339 5.38 -19.26 0.21
C LEU A 339 4.35 -18.88 1.29
N ARG A 340 3.26 -18.21 0.90
CA ARG A 340 2.17 -17.82 1.79
C ARG A 340 1.58 -19.00 2.55
N ARG A 341 1.21 -20.08 1.85
CA ARG A 341 0.70 -21.31 2.51
C ARG A 341 1.72 -21.94 3.45
N THR A 342 3.02 -21.81 3.15
CA THR A 342 4.10 -22.29 4.03
C THR A 342 4.23 -21.45 5.29
N VAL A 343 4.01 -20.13 5.19
CA VAL A 343 4.03 -19.22 6.34
C VAL A 343 2.82 -19.48 7.24
N ASP A 344 1.64 -19.67 6.64
CA ASP A 344 0.41 -19.97 7.36
C ASP A 344 0.44 -21.33 8.07
N ASP A 345 0.80 -22.39 7.34
CA ASP A 345 0.94 -23.75 7.90
C ASP A 345 2.22 -24.42 7.39
N PRO A 346 3.34 -24.28 8.14
CA PRO A 346 4.61 -24.88 7.77
C PRO A 346 4.55 -26.41 7.63
N SER A 347 3.58 -27.08 8.26
CA SER A 347 3.47 -28.53 8.20
C SER A 347 3.18 -29.03 6.78
N GLN A 348 2.48 -28.23 5.97
CA GLN A 348 2.14 -28.57 4.58
C GLN A 348 3.37 -28.72 3.68
N THR A 349 4.48 -28.07 4.00
CA THR A 349 5.74 -28.20 3.26
C THR A 349 6.75 -29.08 3.98
N LEU A 350 6.86 -28.95 5.30
CA LEU A 350 7.81 -29.71 6.10
C LEU A 350 7.51 -31.22 6.09
N LEU A 351 6.23 -31.63 6.11
CA LEU A 351 5.87 -33.06 6.10
C LEU A 351 6.19 -33.75 4.77
N PRO A 352 5.83 -33.21 3.58
CA PRO A 352 6.28 -33.78 2.30
C PRO A 352 7.80 -33.80 2.14
N LEU A 353 8.50 -32.74 2.57
CA LEU A 353 9.97 -32.71 2.54
C LEU A 353 10.57 -33.79 3.44
N ALA A 354 10.05 -33.96 4.65
CA ALA A 354 10.46 -35.02 5.56
C ALA A 354 10.20 -36.40 4.93
N LEU A 355 9.03 -36.61 4.30
CA LEU A 355 8.70 -37.84 3.59
C LEU A 355 9.66 -38.11 2.43
N LEU A 356 9.97 -37.10 1.61
CA LEU A 356 10.94 -37.20 0.52
C LEU A 356 12.33 -37.55 1.02
N LEU A 357 12.78 -36.95 2.13
CA LEU A 357 14.05 -37.27 2.76
C LEU A 357 14.06 -38.71 3.28
N VAL A 358 12.96 -39.19 3.87
CA VAL A 358 12.82 -40.59 4.30
C VAL A 358 12.86 -41.53 3.09
N VAL A 359 12.13 -41.23 2.02
CA VAL A 359 12.13 -42.02 0.78
C VAL A 359 13.53 -42.04 0.15
N ALA A 360 14.22 -40.91 0.10
CA ALA A 360 15.58 -40.81 -0.41
C ALA A 360 16.54 -41.63 0.46
N ALA A 361 16.44 -41.56 1.79
CA ALA A 361 17.24 -42.36 2.71
C ALA A 361 16.99 -43.86 2.53
N LEU A 362 15.73 -44.27 2.37
CA LEU A 362 15.35 -45.65 2.08
C LEU A 362 15.89 -46.11 0.72
N ALA A 363 15.80 -45.26 -0.31
CA ALA A 363 16.34 -45.55 -1.63
C ALA A 363 17.87 -45.71 -1.58
N ILE A 364 18.59 -44.80 -0.92
CA ILE A 364 20.04 -44.87 -0.72
C ILE A 364 20.42 -46.17 -0.01
N ARG A 365 19.70 -46.52 1.06
CA ARG A 365 19.93 -47.76 1.84
C ARG A 365 19.62 -49.01 1.01
N ALA A 366 18.62 -48.96 0.13
CA ALA A 366 18.24 -50.06 -0.75
C ALA A 366 19.18 -50.20 -1.97
N THR A 367 19.85 -49.12 -2.39
CA THR A 367 20.89 -49.17 -3.43
C THR A 367 22.17 -49.82 -2.90
N THR A 368 22.52 -50.96 -3.48
CA THR A 368 23.82 -51.58 -3.27
C THR A 368 24.84 -51.00 -4.24
N TRP A 369 25.66 -50.07 -3.76
CA TRP A 369 26.81 -49.54 -4.49
C TRP A 369 27.96 -50.56 -4.49
N ARG A 370 27.83 -51.62 -5.30
CA ARG A 370 28.91 -52.59 -5.54
C ARG A 370 29.46 -52.40 -6.94
N PRO A 371 30.79 -52.39 -7.15
CA PRO A 371 31.36 -52.44 -8.49
C PRO A 371 30.81 -53.69 -9.18
N ALA A 372 30.17 -53.49 -10.34
CA ALA A 372 29.72 -54.60 -11.14
C ALA A 372 30.97 -55.31 -11.66
N ALA A 373 31.24 -56.52 -11.19
CA ALA A 373 32.25 -57.37 -11.80
C ALA A 373 31.92 -57.49 -13.30
N PRO A 374 32.89 -57.28 -14.20
CA PRO A 374 32.66 -57.59 -15.59
C PRO A 374 32.36 -59.10 -15.66
N LEU A 375 31.35 -59.48 -16.43
CA LEU A 375 30.92 -60.86 -16.74
C LEU A 375 29.82 -61.43 -15.82
N ARG A 376 28.57 -61.43 -16.28
CA ARG A 376 28.00 -62.44 -17.19
C ARG A 376 26.63 -61.94 -17.69
N VAL A 377 26.33 -62.30 -18.93
CA VAL A 377 25.12 -61.93 -19.67
C VAL A 377 23.87 -62.51 -19.00
N ALA A 378 22.79 -61.73 -19.01
CA ALA A 378 21.40 -62.04 -18.59
C ALA A 378 21.06 -61.95 -17.09
N ARG A 379 20.98 -60.72 -16.55
CA ARG A 379 20.00 -60.37 -15.49
C ARG A 379 19.59 -58.89 -15.61
N ARG A 380 18.31 -58.59 -15.36
CA ARG A 380 17.78 -57.20 -15.34
C ARG A 380 18.60 -56.35 -14.38
N ARG A 381 19.04 -55.19 -14.85
CA ARG A 381 19.87 -54.24 -14.08
C ARG A 381 19.03 -53.62 -12.97
N ALA A 382 19.60 -53.53 -11.77
CA ALA A 382 19.11 -52.64 -10.72
C ALA A 382 19.70 -51.24 -10.95
N TRP A 383 18.92 -50.19 -10.65
CA TRP A 383 19.34 -48.78 -10.72
C TRP A 383 20.62 -48.54 -9.88
N GLY A 384 21.54 -47.69 -10.38
CA GLY A 384 22.72 -47.21 -9.62
C GLY A 384 24.08 -47.91 -9.86
N ARG A 385 24.27 -48.76 -10.87
CA ARG A 385 25.57 -49.39 -11.16
C ARG A 385 26.44 -48.53 -12.10
N TYR A 386 27.67 -48.19 -11.68
CA TYR A 386 28.68 -47.47 -12.48
C TYR A 386 29.94 -48.31 -12.75
N TRP A 387 30.71 -47.94 -13.78
CA TRP A 387 31.94 -48.62 -14.18
C TRP A 387 33.16 -47.95 -13.53
N PRO A 388 34.07 -48.69 -12.86
CA PRO A 388 35.30 -48.10 -12.35
C PRO A 388 36.27 -47.76 -13.50
N PRO A 389 37.04 -46.66 -13.42
CA PRO A 389 38.01 -46.29 -14.47
C PRO A 389 39.06 -47.40 -14.65
N ARG A 390 39.31 -47.78 -15.90
CA ARG A 390 40.27 -48.85 -16.27
C ARG A 390 41.68 -48.44 -15.82
N ARG A 391 42.27 -49.17 -14.88
CA ARG A 391 43.73 -49.10 -14.65
C ARG A 391 44.41 -49.88 -15.77
N GLY A 392 45.28 -49.21 -16.53
CA GLY A 392 46.09 -49.82 -17.57
C GLY A 392 47.01 -50.89 -17.00
N CYS A 393 47.12 -52.02 -17.68
CA CYS A 393 48.13 -53.04 -17.40
C CYS A 393 49.49 -52.53 -17.87
N THR A 394 50.49 -52.61 -17.00
CA THR A 394 51.93 -52.49 -17.32
C THR A 394 52.42 -53.68 -18.11
#